data_AF-A0A829M338-F1
#
_entry.id   AF-A0A829M338-F1
#
_cell.length_a   1.000
_cell.length_b   1.000
_cell.length_c   1.000
_cell.angle_alpha   90.00
_cell.angle_beta   90.00
_cell.angle_gamma   90.00
#
_symmetry.space_group_name_H-M   'P 1'
#
loop_
_entity.id
_entity.type
_entity.pdbx_description
1 polymer ?
#
loop_
_entity_poly.entity_id
_entity_poly.type
_entity_poly.pdbx_seq_one_letter_code
_entity_poly.pdbx_strand_id
1 'polypeptide(L)' 'MDIEKISYTPEMVDGLHQSVMLYKALLDQAKKETDSIEKAYELADHVYQNKIRSAQ' A
#
# COMPACT_ATOMS: atom_id res chain seq x y z
N MET A 1 6.76 -22.64 -20.90
CA MET A 1 6.00 -21.65 -20.10
C MET A 1 6.81 -20.37 -20.18
N ASP A 2 6.58 -19.62 -21.25
CA ASP A 2 7.19 -18.30 -21.43
C ASP A 2 6.61 -17.39 -20.36
N ILE A 3 7.44 -16.98 -19.41
CA ILE A 3 7.07 -15.94 -18.47
C ILE A 3 7.03 -14.67 -19.31
N GLU A 4 5.83 -14.26 -19.72
CA GLU A 4 5.63 -12.97 -20.39
C GLU A 4 6.28 -11.90 -19.52
N LYS A 5 7.28 -11.23 -20.10
CA LYS A 5 8.00 -10.14 -19.44
C LYS A 5 7.00 -9.00 -19.29
N ILE A 6 6.32 -8.93 -18.15
CA ILE A 6 5.45 -7.80 -17.80
C ILE A 6 6.34 -6.57 -17.82
N SER A 7 6.22 -5.78 -18.89
CA SER A 7 6.95 -4.53 -19.05
C SER A 7 6.07 -3.46 -18.43
N TYR A 8 6.43 -3.01 -17.22
CA TYR A 8 5.71 -1.94 -16.55
C TYR A 8 5.86 -0.66 -17.37
N THR A 9 4.75 -0.03 -17.73
CA THR A 9 4.79 1.32 -18.30
C THR A 9 5.23 2.31 -17.21
N PRO A 10 5.82 3.47 -17.56
CA PRO A 10 6.16 4.49 -16.58
C PRO A 10 4.98 4.88 -15.68
N GLU A 11 3.76 4.96 -16.23
CA GLU A 11 2.53 5.25 -15.47
C GLU A 11 2.19 4.14 -14.46
N MET A 12 2.40 2.86 -14.80
CA MET A 12 2.23 1.75 -13.86
C MET A 12 3.25 1.80 -12.73
N VAL A 13 4.50 2.19 -13.04
CA VAL A 13 5.55 2.39 -12.03
C VAL A 13 5.21 3.55 -11.11
N ASP A 14 4.73 4.67 -11.66
CA ASP A 14 4.33 5.85 -10.89
C ASP A 14 3.12 5.57 -9.99
N GLY A 15 2.10 4.87 -10.50
CA GLY A 15 0.95 4.45 -9.71
C GLY A 15 1.32 3.50 -8.58
N LEU A 16 2.21 2.54 -8.85
CA LEU A 16 2.77 1.65 -7.81
C LEU A 16 3.56 2.45 -6.76
N HIS A 17 4.39 3.40 -7.21
CA HIS A 17 5.16 4.25 -6.31
C HIS A 17 4.27 5.07 -5.39
N GLN A 18 3.20 5.68 -5.92
CA GLN A 18 2.23 6.44 -5.13
C GLN A 18 1.49 5.56 -4.11
N SER A 19 1.11 4.34 -4.51
CA SER A 19 0.48 3.35 -3.62
C SER A 19 1.41 2.96 -2.45
N VAL A 20 2.68 2.67 -2.73
CA VAL A 20 3.68 2.33 -1.70
C VAL A 20 3.92 3.50 -0.75
N MET A 21 4.05 4.72 -1.27
CA MET A 21 4.25 5.92 -0.46
C MET A 21 3.05 6.19 0.46
N LEU A 22 1.83 5.99 -0.04
CA LEU A 22 0.61 6.10 0.76
C LEU A 22 0.59 5.06 1.88
N TYR A 23 0.83 3.78 1.55
CA TYR A 23 0.83 2.71 2.54
C TYR A 23 1.89 2.95 3.63
N LYS A 24 3.08 3.41 3.24
CA LYS A 24 4.14 3.78 4.19
C LYS A 24 3.68 4.88 5.15
N ALA A 25 3.03 5.93 4.66
CA ALA A 25 2.51 7.00 5.52
C ALA A 25 1.45 6.49 6.51
N LEU A 26 0.55 5.60 6.07
CA LEU A 26 -0.43 4.95 6.94
C LEU A 26 0.24 4.11 8.02
N LEU A 27 1.25 3.33 7.66
CA LEU A 27 2.01 2.50 8.59
C LEU A 27 2.80 3.34 9.61
N ASP A 28 3.44 4.42 9.17
CA ASP A 28 4.17 5.33 10.05
C ASP A 28 3.24 6.04 11.04
N GLN A 29 1.99 6.31 10.64
CA GLN A 29 0.97 6.81 11.54
C GLN A 29 0.52 5.73 12.52
N ALA A 30 0.21 4.52 12.04
CA ALA A 30 -0.23 3.42 12.90
C ALA A 30 0.82 3.03 13.95
N LYS A 31 2.11 3.07 13.61
CA LYS A 31 3.22 2.85 14.57
C LYS A 31 3.29 3.90 15.69
N LYS A 32 2.70 5.07 15.53
CA LYS A 32 2.59 6.08 16.61
C LYS A 32 1.40 5.81 17.52
N GLU A 33 0.41 5.06 17.04
CA GLU A 33 -0.82 4.75 17.77
C GLU A 33 -0.74 3.41 18.50
N THR A 34 0.22 2.55 18.17
CA THR A 34 0.44 1.28 18.85
C THR A 34 1.91 0.88 18.91
N ASP A 35 2.33 0.32 20.05
CA ASP A 35 3.65 -0.26 20.24
C ASP A 35 3.81 -1.66 19.62
N SER A 36 2.70 -2.28 19.17
CA SER A 36 2.72 -3.57 18.50
C SER A 36 2.85 -3.39 16.99
N ILE A 37 3.93 -3.91 16.43
CA ILE A 37 4.18 -3.85 14.98
C ILE A 37 3.09 -4.57 14.18
N GLU A 38 2.59 -5.71 14.67
CA GLU A 38 1.52 -6.48 14.03
C GLU A 38 0.23 -5.66 13.95
N LYS A 39 -0.17 -5.03 15.06
CA LYS A 39 -1.34 -4.15 15.09
C LYS A 39 -1.18 -2.93 14.19
N ALA A 40 0.04 -2.38 14.08
CA ALA A 40 0.30 -1.25 13.19
C ALA A 40 0.06 -1.63 11.72
N TYR A 41 0.46 -2.84 11.32
CA TYR A 41 0.18 -3.39 10.00
C TYR A 41 -1.32 -3.63 9.78
N GLU A 42 -2.04 -4.20 10.76
CA GLU A 42 -3.50 -4.39 10.67
C GLU A 42 -4.25 -3.07 10.49
N LEU A 43 -3.88 -2.04 11.25
CA LEU A 43 -4.48 -0.70 11.14
C LEU A 43 -4.22 -0.06 9.77
N ALA A 44 -2.98 -0.13 9.30
CA ALA A 44 -2.60 0.42 8.00
C ALA A 44 -3.33 -0.29 6.84
N ASP A 45 -3.44 -1.63 6.90
CA ASP A 45 -4.15 -2.41 5.89
C ASP A 45 -5.65 -2.11 5.89
N HIS A 46 -6.29 -2.06 7.07
CA HIS A 46 -7.71 -1.72 7.17
C HIS A 46 -8.05 -0.36 6.51
N VAL A 47 -7.23 0.67 6.76
CA VAL A 47 -7.42 2.00 6.16
C VAL A 47 -7.16 1.96 4.65
N TYR A 48 -6.11 1.27 4.22
CA TYR A 48 -5.73 1.17 2.81
C TYR A 48 -6.81 0.45 1.99
N GLN A 49 -7.34 -0.68 2.48
CA GLN A 49 -8.43 -1.43 1.82
C GLN A 49 -9.72 -0.61 1.71
N ASN A 50 -10.10 0.11 2.77
CA ASN A 50 -11.27 0.99 2.73
C ASN A 50 -11.11 2.10 1.69
N LYS A 51 -9.90 2.64 1.53
CA LYS A 51 -9.61 3.68 0.53
C LYS A 51 -9.71 3.14 -0.90
N ILE A 52 -9.22 1.93 -1.16
CA ILE A 52 -9.36 1.27 -2.47
C ILE A 52 -10.83 1.00 -2.77
N ARG A 53 -11.58 0.43 -1.82
CA ARG A 53 -13.01 0.12 -2.01
C ARG A 53 -13.85 1.36 -2.25
N SER A 54 -13.46 2.50 -1.69
CA SER A 54 -14.16 3.79 -1.88
C SER A 54 -13.81 4.48 -3.20
N ALA A 55 -12.78 4.01 -3.93
CA ALA A 55 -12.37 4.53 -5.23
C ALA A 55 -12.98 3.74 -6.41
N GLN A 56 -13.71 2.66 -6.13
CA GLN A 56 -14.51 1.89 -7.10
C GLN A 56 -15.95 2.41 -7.14
#